data_AF-A0AAU9E2B5-F1
#
_entry.id   AF-A0AAU9E2B5-F1
#
_cell.length_a   1.000
_cell.length_b   1.000
_cell.length_c   1.000
_cell.angle_alpha   90.00
_cell.angle_beta   90.00
_cell.angle_gamma   90.00
#
_symmetry.space_group_name_H-M   'P 1'
#
loop_
_entity.id
_entity.type
_entity.pdbx_description
1 polymer ?
#
loop_
_entity_poly.entity_id
_entity_poly.type
_entity_poly.pdbx_seq_one_letter_code
_entity_poly.pdbx_strand_id
1 'polypeptide(L)'
;MLQLFIAIIIISGILISGTSRIKIVIASFTFQSLAIGLLCIGLGYTYGEEHFYILALITVLVKVIAIPYIVNVSIKKLKVNRELNLVINGYYSFILSSIYILLIAAFFKGFDNVYFKTAVFLVLIGATVIVGRRKAITQMFGFLILENGIILFEISSIKIPMVLEAGMAFEVLILALIMGIMIFHINRTFDSVNTDFLTDLKE
;
A
#
# COMPACT_ATOMS: atom_id res chain seq x y z
N MET A 1 -2.87 14.41 -18.95
CA MET A 1 -3.70 13.76 -17.91
C MET A 1 -2.95 12.68 -17.12
N LEU A 2 -2.27 11.70 -17.75
CA LEU A 2 -1.59 10.61 -17.04
C LEU A 2 -0.54 11.05 -16.00
N GLN A 3 0.19 12.13 -16.28
CA GLN A 3 1.17 12.70 -15.33
C GLN A 3 0.54 13.19 -14.02
N LEU A 4 -0.73 13.60 -14.03
CA LEU A 4 -1.44 14.02 -12.82
C LEU A 4 -1.62 12.84 -11.86
N PHE A 5 -1.94 11.66 -12.38
CA PHE A 5 -2.06 10.44 -11.57
C PHE A 5 -0.72 10.08 -10.91
N ILE A 6 0.40 10.23 -11.64
CA ILE A 6 1.74 10.00 -11.08
C ILE A 6 2.01 10.95 -9.92
N ALA A 7 1.71 12.25 -10.07
CA ALA A 7 1.89 13.22 -9.00
C ALA A 7 1.05 12.85 -7.76
N ILE A 8 -0.21 12.44 -7.96
CA ILE A 8 -1.09 11.95 -6.88
C ILE A 8 -0.47 10.72 -6.20
N ILE A 9 0.08 9.78 -6.97
CA ILE A 9 0.70 8.57 -6.44
C ILE A 9 1.92 8.89 -5.58
N ILE A 10 2.77 9.82 -6.02
CA ILE A 10 3.95 10.25 -5.24
C ILE A 10 3.52 10.95 -3.95
N ILE A 11 2.63 11.94 -4.05
CA ILE A 11 2.16 12.72 -2.90
C ILE A 11 1.49 11.82 -1.86
N SER A 12 0.63 10.91 -2.29
CA SER A 12 -0.01 9.94 -1.40
C SER A 12 1.01 9.00 -0.73
N GLY A 13 2.04 8.54 -1.45
CA GLY A 13 3.13 7.75 -0.88
C GLY A 13 3.89 8.49 0.24
N ILE A 14 4.21 9.77 0.01
CA ILE A 14 4.83 10.64 1.02
C ILE A 14 3.91 10.78 2.25
N LEU A 15 2.62 11.04 2.03
CA LEU A 15 1.65 11.20 3.12
C LEU A 15 1.51 9.94 3.97
N ILE A 16 1.49 8.76 3.33
CA ILE A 16 1.42 7.47 4.03
C ILE A 16 2.68 7.25 4.88
N SER A 17 3.88 7.57 4.36
CA SER A 17 5.14 7.36 5.08
C SER A 17 5.22 8.17 6.38
N GLY A 18 4.77 9.42 6.35
CA GLY A 18 4.87 10.34 7.49
C GLY A 18 3.71 10.32 8.49
N THR A 19 2.55 9.78 8.13
CA THR A 19 1.34 9.93 8.96
C THR A 19 1.15 8.81 9.99
N SER A 20 0.94 9.15 11.27
CA SER A 20 0.63 8.18 12.34
C SER A 20 -0.86 7.82 12.48
N ARG A 21 -1.75 8.57 11.82
CA ARG A 21 -3.20 8.37 11.88
C ARG A 21 -3.63 7.34 10.85
N ILE A 22 -4.14 6.20 11.32
CA ILE A 22 -4.44 5.06 10.45
C ILE A 22 -5.54 5.39 9.43
N LYS A 23 -6.54 6.21 9.82
CA LYS A 23 -7.58 6.68 8.88
C LYS A 23 -7.01 7.44 7.68
N ILE A 24 -5.99 8.28 7.90
CA ILE A 24 -5.34 9.03 6.81
C ILE A 24 -4.54 8.07 5.94
N VAL A 25 -3.83 7.12 6.54
CA VAL A 25 -3.09 6.08 5.79
C VAL A 25 -4.04 5.29 4.87
N ILE A 26 -5.19 4.84 5.37
CA ILE A 26 -6.19 4.13 4.56
C ILE A 26 -6.71 5.01 3.43
N ALA A 27 -7.11 6.25 3.73
CA ALA A 27 -7.64 7.17 2.73
C ALA A 27 -6.60 7.47 1.64
N SER A 28 -5.37 7.83 2.04
CA SER A 28 -4.27 8.09 1.10
C SER A 28 -3.94 6.88 0.25
N PHE A 29 -3.92 5.66 0.82
CA PHE A 29 -3.72 4.42 0.09
C PHE A 29 -4.85 4.14 -0.92
N THR A 30 -6.10 4.38 -0.52
CA THR A 30 -7.27 4.21 -1.38
C THR A 30 -7.19 5.17 -2.57
N PHE A 31 -6.86 6.44 -2.33
CA PHE A 31 -6.66 7.43 -3.38
C PHE A 31 -5.47 7.09 -4.29
N GLN A 32 -4.38 6.59 -3.72
CA GLN A 32 -3.21 6.15 -4.49
C GLN A 32 -3.57 5.01 -5.44
N SER A 33 -4.25 3.99 -4.93
CA SER A 33 -4.62 2.80 -5.72
C SER A 33 -5.69 3.11 -6.75
N LEU A 34 -6.62 4.02 -6.45
CA LEU A 34 -7.59 4.52 -7.43
C LEU A 34 -6.88 5.27 -8.57
N ALA A 35 -5.90 6.11 -8.26
CA ALA A 35 -5.10 6.80 -9.27
C ALA A 35 -4.33 5.82 -10.17
N ILE A 36 -3.82 4.71 -9.60
CA ILE A 36 -3.18 3.63 -10.38
C ILE A 36 -4.20 2.93 -11.28
N GLY A 37 -5.39 2.59 -10.77
CA GLY A 37 -6.44 1.97 -11.57
C GLY A 37 -6.90 2.85 -12.74
N LEU A 38 -7.10 4.15 -12.50
CA LEU A 38 -7.42 5.11 -13.56
C LEU A 38 -6.28 5.30 -14.56
N LEU A 39 -5.03 5.28 -14.09
CA LEU A 39 -3.85 5.28 -14.94
C LEU A 39 -3.83 4.04 -15.84
N CYS A 40 -4.08 2.85 -15.30
CA CYS A 40 -4.16 1.60 -16.07
C CYS A 40 -5.26 1.66 -17.15
N ILE A 41 -6.46 2.16 -16.83
CA ILE A 41 -7.54 2.35 -17.81
C ILE A 41 -7.10 3.30 -18.94
N GLY A 42 -6.46 4.43 -18.58
CA GLY A 42 -5.95 5.39 -19.56
C GLY A 42 -4.86 4.79 -20.47
N LEU A 43 -4.02 3.92 -19.93
CA LEU A 43 -3.01 3.17 -20.70
C LEU A 43 -3.63 2.10 -21.58
N GLY A 44 -4.64 1.36 -21.09
CA GLY A 44 -5.41 0.41 -21.90
C GLY A 44 -6.03 1.08 -23.13
N TYR A 45 -6.57 2.30 -22.97
CA TYR A 45 -7.09 3.07 -24.10
C TYR A 45 -5.99 3.55 -25.07
N THR A 46 -4.79 3.86 -24.56
CA THR A 46 -3.69 4.40 -25.37
C THR A 46 -2.94 3.31 -26.15
N TYR A 47 -2.70 2.16 -25.51
CA TYR A 47 -1.95 1.04 -26.09
C TYR A 47 -2.84 -0.03 -26.73
N GLY A 48 -4.14 -0.06 -26.40
CA GLY A 48 -5.09 -1.05 -26.94
C GLY A 48 -4.96 -2.45 -26.33
N GLU A 49 -4.20 -2.61 -25.25
CA GLU A 49 -3.92 -3.91 -24.61
C GLU A 49 -4.96 -4.21 -23.51
N GLU A 50 -5.60 -5.38 -23.61
CA GLU A 50 -6.67 -5.80 -22.68
C GLU A 50 -6.18 -6.00 -21.24
N HIS A 51 -4.92 -6.41 -21.08
CA HIS A 51 -4.33 -6.71 -19.77
C HIS A 51 -4.36 -5.50 -18.81
N PHE A 52 -4.27 -4.26 -19.30
CA PHE A 52 -4.36 -3.07 -18.46
C PHE A 52 -5.76 -2.87 -17.85
N TYR A 53 -6.82 -3.28 -18.55
CA TYR A 53 -8.18 -3.20 -18.01
C TYR A 53 -8.40 -4.23 -16.91
N ILE A 54 -7.86 -5.43 -17.08
CA ILE A 54 -7.89 -6.48 -16.04
C ILE A 54 -7.15 -6.00 -14.79
N LEU A 55 -5.93 -5.48 -14.96
CA LEU A 55 -5.12 -4.95 -13.86
C LEU A 55 -5.83 -3.80 -13.13
N ALA A 56 -6.47 -2.89 -13.88
CA ALA A 56 -7.26 -1.82 -13.31
C ALA A 56 -8.45 -2.34 -12.50
N LEU A 57 -9.18 -3.31 -13.04
CA LEU A 57 -10.35 -3.89 -12.38
C LEU A 57 -9.95 -4.57 -11.06
N ILE A 58 -8.91 -5.42 -11.09
CA ILE A 58 -8.41 -6.10 -9.89
C ILE A 58 -7.93 -5.07 -8.86
N THR A 59 -7.11 -4.10 -9.28
CA THR A 59 -6.61 -3.02 -8.41
C THR A 59 -7.74 -2.28 -7.71
N VAL A 60 -8.81 -1.91 -8.42
CA VAL A 60 -9.94 -1.19 -7.83
C VAL A 60 -10.74 -2.09 -6.89
N LEU A 61 -11.12 -3.30 -7.33
CA LEU A 61 -11.90 -4.21 -6.52
C LEU A 61 -11.18 -4.58 -5.21
N VAL A 62 -9.88 -4.91 -5.30
CA VAL A 62 -9.10 -5.34 -4.14
C VAL A 62 -8.67 -4.14 -3.29
N LYS A 63 -7.98 -3.15 -3.88
CA LYS A 63 -7.28 -2.12 -3.09
C LYS A 63 -8.13 -0.90 -2.75
N VAL A 64 -9.15 -0.60 -3.54
CA VAL A 64 -10.05 0.55 -3.29
C VAL A 64 -11.28 0.13 -2.49
N ILE A 65 -11.75 -1.11 -2.65
CA ILE A 65 -12.97 -1.60 -1.99
C ILE A 65 -12.64 -2.60 -0.88
N ALA A 66 -12.05 -3.75 -1.21
CA ALA A 66 -11.91 -4.86 -0.25
C ALA A 66 -10.96 -4.51 0.92
N ILE A 67 -9.74 -4.03 0.64
CA ILE A 67 -8.75 -3.71 1.68
C ILE A 67 -9.26 -2.63 2.64
N PRO A 68 -9.75 -1.46 2.18
CA PRO A 68 -10.27 -0.43 3.08
C PRO A 68 -11.44 -0.93 3.92
N TYR A 69 -12.32 -1.75 3.37
CA TYR A 69 -13.41 -2.38 4.12
C TYR A 69 -12.87 -3.28 5.24
N ILE A 70 -12.02 -4.24 4.90
CA ILE A 70 -11.43 -5.22 5.83
C ILE A 70 -10.66 -4.52 6.96
N VAL A 71 -9.86 -3.51 6.63
CA VAL A 71 -9.07 -2.76 7.61
C VAL A 71 -9.95 -1.91 8.52
N ASN A 72 -10.96 -1.21 7.98
CA ASN A 72 -11.85 -0.37 8.79
C ASN A 72 -12.69 -1.19 9.78
N VAL A 73 -13.18 -2.37 9.36
CA VAL A 73 -13.89 -3.30 10.25
C VAL A 73 -13.00 -3.69 11.43
N SER A 74 -11.72 -3.94 11.17
CA SER A 74 -10.81 -4.47 12.19
C SER A 74 -10.28 -3.40 13.13
N ILE A 75 -10.05 -2.18 12.65
CA ILE A 75 -9.74 -1.03 13.50
C ILE A 75 -10.85 -0.76 14.51
N LYS A 76 -12.12 -0.86 14.10
CA LYS A 76 -13.27 -0.69 15.00
C LYS A 76 -13.27 -1.75 16.09
N LYS A 77 -12.94 -3.01 15.78
CA LYS A 77 -12.87 -4.10 16.75
C LYS A 77 -11.68 -3.96 17.72
N LEU A 78 -10.52 -3.50 17.22
CA LEU A 78 -9.27 -3.43 18.00
C LEU A 78 -9.09 -2.13 18.80
N LYS A 79 -9.95 -1.12 18.62
CA LYS A 79 -9.82 0.25 19.19
C LYS A 79 -8.47 0.93 18.90
N VAL A 80 -7.75 0.47 17.87
CA VAL A 80 -6.45 1.01 17.46
C VAL A 80 -6.65 2.13 16.44
N ASN A 81 -6.69 3.37 16.92
CA ASN A 81 -6.91 4.54 16.03
C ASN A 81 -5.62 5.24 15.59
N ARG A 82 -4.52 5.05 16.33
CA ARG A 82 -3.23 5.71 16.07
C ARG A 82 -2.05 4.80 16.39
N GLU A 83 -0.96 5.00 15.67
CA GLU A 83 0.33 4.45 16.00
C GLU A 83 1.15 5.48 16.77
N LEU A 84 1.36 5.24 18.06
CA LEU A 84 2.06 6.17 18.96
C LEU A 84 3.58 5.93 18.95
N ASN A 85 4.00 4.69 18.71
CA ASN A 85 5.40 4.27 18.79
C ASN A 85 5.96 4.00 17.38
N LEU A 86 6.19 5.06 16.61
CA LEU A 86 6.88 4.96 15.33
C LEU A 86 8.38 4.73 15.56
N VAL A 87 9.00 3.83 14.80
CA VAL A 87 10.46 3.67 14.78
C VAL A 87 11.10 4.85 14.03
N ILE A 88 10.48 5.22 12.90
CA ILE A 88 10.86 6.39 12.13
C ILE A 88 9.78 7.46 12.35
N ASN A 89 10.15 8.58 12.98
CA ASN A 89 9.24 9.69 13.19
C ASN A 89 8.77 10.25 11.82
N GLY A 90 7.52 10.72 11.75
CA GLY A 90 6.95 11.24 10.51
C GLY A 90 7.76 12.35 9.86
N TYR A 91 8.44 13.19 10.65
CA TYR A 91 9.37 14.20 10.15
C TYR A 91 10.54 13.58 9.37
N TYR A 92 11.18 12.54 9.91
CA TYR A 92 12.26 11.82 9.23
C TYR A 92 11.75 11.06 8.01
N SER A 93 10.54 10.52 8.04
CA SER A 93 9.92 9.89 6.85
C SER A 93 9.77 10.88 5.69
N PHE A 94 9.36 12.13 5.96
CA PHE A 94 9.25 13.15 4.92
C PHE A 94 10.62 13.56 4.37
N ILE A 95 11.63 13.74 5.23
CA ILE A 95 13.00 14.02 4.78
C ILE A 95 13.53 12.88 3.91
N LEU A 96 13.38 11.63 4.35
CA LEU A 96 13.79 10.46 3.57
C LEU A 96 13.09 10.41 2.21
N SER A 97 11.78 10.68 2.18
CA SER A 97 11.00 10.73 0.94
C SER A 97 11.56 11.78 -0.03
N SER A 98 11.89 12.98 0.46
CA SER A 98 12.52 14.03 -0.35
C SER A 98 13.90 13.63 -0.86
N ILE A 99 14.72 12.98 -0.02
CA ILE A 99 16.03 12.44 -0.42
C ILE A 99 15.86 11.39 -1.52
N TYR A 100 14.88 10.49 -1.42
CA TYR A 100 14.62 9.49 -2.45
C TYR A 100 14.30 10.11 -3.80
N ILE A 101 13.46 11.16 -3.83
CA ILE A 101 13.16 11.89 -5.07
C ILE A 101 14.44 12.47 -5.69
N LEU A 102 15.28 13.12 -4.88
CA LEU A 102 16.54 13.70 -5.36
C LEU A 102 17.52 12.63 -5.87
N LEU A 103 17.66 11.52 -5.15
CA LEU A 103 18.51 10.40 -5.56
C LEU A 103 18.02 9.80 -6.88
N ILE A 104 16.72 9.52 -7.00
CA ILE A 104 16.16 8.94 -8.23
C ILE A 104 16.35 9.91 -9.41
N ALA A 105 16.16 11.21 -9.20
CA ALA A 105 16.40 12.21 -10.24
C ALA A 105 17.87 12.28 -10.68
N ALA A 106 18.82 12.15 -9.75
CA ALA A 106 20.25 12.16 -10.03
C ALA A 106 20.73 10.88 -10.71
N PHE A 107 20.38 9.71 -10.17
CA PHE A 107 20.83 8.41 -10.67
C PHE A 107 20.20 8.03 -12.00
N PHE A 108 18.94 8.40 -12.23
CA PHE A 108 18.19 8.05 -13.45
C PHE A 108 18.00 9.25 -14.39
N LYS A 109 18.94 10.20 -14.40
CA LYS A 109 18.89 11.38 -15.27
C LYS A 109 18.78 11.03 -16.75
N GLY A 110 19.45 9.96 -17.20
CA GLY A 110 19.44 9.50 -18.59
C GLY A 110 18.29 8.55 -18.96
N PHE A 111 17.42 8.18 -18.01
CA PHE A 111 16.32 7.24 -18.24
C PHE A 111 14.99 7.96 -18.17
N ASP A 112 14.32 8.15 -19.31
CA ASP A 112 13.15 9.05 -19.39
C ASP A 112 11.80 8.33 -19.22
N ASN A 113 11.75 7.37 -18.29
CA ASN A 113 10.52 6.66 -17.96
C ASN A 113 10.04 7.04 -16.55
N VAL A 114 8.99 7.88 -16.50
CA VAL A 114 8.43 8.38 -15.25
C VAL A 114 7.80 7.26 -14.42
N TYR A 115 7.21 6.25 -15.05
CA TYR A 115 6.62 5.10 -14.35
C TYR A 115 7.69 4.31 -13.60
N PHE A 116 8.83 4.06 -14.25
CA PHE A 116 9.97 3.39 -13.61
C PHE A 116 10.51 4.18 -12.41
N LYS A 117 10.74 5.49 -12.57
CA LYS A 117 11.21 6.36 -11.46
C LYS A 117 10.24 6.34 -10.29
N THR A 118 8.94 6.37 -10.59
CA THR A 118 7.88 6.32 -9.57
C THR A 118 7.80 4.95 -8.91
N ALA A 119 8.00 3.87 -9.66
CA ALA A 119 8.06 2.51 -9.12
C ALA A 119 9.18 2.37 -8.09
N VAL A 120 10.40 2.79 -8.44
CA VAL A 120 11.56 2.78 -7.52
C VAL A 120 11.26 3.62 -6.28
N PHE A 121 10.65 4.80 -6.46
CA PHE A 121 10.24 5.64 -5.34
C PHE A 121 9.28 4.92 -4.39
N LEU A 122 8.22 4.28 -4.92
CA LEU A 122 7.27 3.54 -4.11
C LEU A 122 7.92 2.33 -3.41
N VAL A 123 8.85 1.64 -4.07
CA VAL A 123 9.61 0.55 -3.44
C VAL A 123 10.36 1.04 -2.20
N LEU A 124 11.05 2.19 -2.31
CA LEU A 124 11.77 2.78 -1.18
C LEU A 124 10.80 3.23 -0.07
N ILE A 125 9.69 3.88 -0.42
CA ILE A 125 8.67 4.30 0.53
C ILE A 125 8.04 3.11 1.26
N GLY A 126 7.67 2.06 0.53
CA GLY A 126 7.09 0.84 1.09
C GLY A 126 8.05 0.20 2.09
N ALA A 127 9.33 0.11 1.75
CA ALA A 127 10.37 -0.36 2.66
C ALA A 127 10.51 0.53 3.92
N THR A 128 10.50 1.87 3.77
CA THR A 128 10.51 2.79 4.92
C THR A 128 9.30 2.58 5.82
N VAL A 129 8.11 2.34 5.27
CA VAL A 129 6.90 2.06 6.05
C VAL A 129 7.03 0.73 6.78
N ILE A 130 7.52 -0.33 6.13
CA ILE A 130 7.71 -1.64 6.79
C ILE A 130 8.67 -1.52 7.99
N VAL A 131 9.81 -0.85 7.80
CA VAL A 131 10.84 -0.68 8.85
C VAL A 131 10.41 0.34 9.91
N GLY A 132 9.68 1.38 9.52
CA GLY A 132 9.31 2.51 10.38
C GLY A 132 8.14 2.25 11.32
N ARG A 133 7.38 1.17 11.09
CA ARG A 133 6.12 0.86 11.77
C ARG A 133 6.28 -0.36 12.65
N ARG A 134 5.58 -0.38 13.79
CA ARG A 134 5.62 -1.51 14.75
C ARG A 134 4.37 -2.37 14.68
N LYS A 135 3.24 -1.82 14.23
CA LYS A 135 1.99 -2.57 14.16
C LYS A 135 1.90 -3.29 12.82
N ALA A 136 1.55 -4.58 12.84
CA ALA A 136 1.38 -5.37 11.63
C ALA A 136 0.38 -4.72 10.65
N ILE A 137 -0.73 -4.15 11.16
CA ILE A 137 -1.74 -3.44 10.35
C ILE A 137 -1.13 -2.25 9.58
N THR A 138 -0.19 -1.52 10.16
CA THR A 138 0.44 -0.36 9.50
C THR A 138 1.63 -0.77 8.63
N GLN A 139 2.37 -1.82 9.00
CA GLN A 139 3.40 -2.43 8.15
C GLN A 139 2.82 -2.99 6.85
N MET A 140 1.62 -3.55 6.91
CA MET A 140 0.87 -4.05 5.77
C MET A 140 0.68 -3.01 4.66
N PHE A 141 0.44 -1.74 5.02
CA PHE A 141 0.38 -0.66 4.03
C PHE A 141 1.73 -0.43 3.33
N GLY A 142 2.85 -0.74 3.98
CA GLY A 142 4.15 -0.73 3.33
C GLY A 142 4.26 -1.79 2.24
N PHE A 143 3.79 -3.02 2.50
CA PHE A 143 3.71 -4.07 1.47
C PHE A 143 2.78 -3.67 0.32
N LEU A 144 1.62 -3.09 0.62
CA LEU A 144 0.70 -2.61 -0.41
C LEU A 144 1.28 -1.48 -1.28
N ILE A 145 2.11 -0.62 -0.69
CA ILE A 145 2.85 0.40 -1.44
C ILE A 145 3.93 -0.25 -2.32
N LEU A 146 4.64 -1.26 -1.83
CA LEU A 146 5.59 -2.02 -2.65
C LEU A 146 4.90 -2.61 -3.88
N GLU A 147 3.73 -3.20 -3.68
CA GLU A 147 2.90 -3.77 -4.73
C GLU A 147 2.48 -2.73 -5.78
N ASN A 148 2.06 -1.54 -5.32
CA ASN A 148 1.77 -0.42 -6.21
C ASN A 148 3.02 0.02 -7.01
N GLY A 149 4.21 -0.09 -6.40
CA GLY A 149 5.49 0.08 -7.09
C GLY A 149 5.71 -0.97 -8.19
N ILE A 150 5.41 -2.24 -7.92
CA ILE A 150 5.54 -3.34 -8.89
C ILE A 150 4.60 -3.12 -10.08
N ILE A 151 3.35 -2.72 -9.86
CA ILE A 151 2.41 -2.37 -10.94
C ILE A 151 2.96 -1.26 -11.83
N LEU A 152 3.53 -0.20 -11.25
CA LEU A 152 4.17 0.86 -12.04
C LEU A 152 5.43 0.39 -12.77
N PHE A 153 6.16 -0.56 -12.19
CA PHE A 153 7.33 -1.16 -12.82
C PHE A 153 6.93 -2.01 -14.03
N GLU A 154 5.85 -2.79 -13.94
CA GLU A 154 5.25 -3.54 -15.05
C GLU A 154 4.85 -2.60 -16.19
N ILE A 155 4.12 -1.54 -15.86
CA ILE A 155 3.72 -0.50 -16.80
C ILE A 155 4.94 0.14 -17.47
N SER A 156 6.05 0.31 -16.74
CA SER A 156 7.28 0.85 -17.31
C SER A 156 7.99 -0.13 -18.26
N SER A 157 7.73 -1.42 -18.11
CA SER A 157 8.43 -2.55 -18.73
C SER A 157 7.53 -3.33 -19.69
N ILE A 158 6.60 -2.66 -20.40
CA ILE A 158 5.55 -3.23 -21.29
C ILE A 158 6.01 -4.43 -22.16
N LYS A 159 7.31 -4.53 -22.47
CA LYS A 159 7.91 -5.60 -23.26
C LYS A 159 8.33 -6.87 -22.49
N ILE A 160 8.09 -6.97 -21.17
CA ILE A 160 8.54 -8.10 -20.34
C ILE A 160 7.35 -8.81 -19.67
N PRO A 161 6.70 -9.78 -20.34
CA PRO A 161 5.51 -10.48 -19.84
C PRO A 161 5.68 -11.13 -18.47
N MET A 162 6.87 -11.68 -18.20
CA MET A 162 7.18 -12.39 -16.95
C MET A 162 7.04 -11.49 -15.71
N VAL A 163 7.32 -10.18 -15.83
CA VAL A 163 7.20 -9.25 -14.71
C VAL A 163 5.73 -9.06 -14.32
N LEU A 164 4.85 -9.00 -15.33
CA LEU A 164 3.41 -8.84 -15.16
C LEU A 164 2.79 -10.07 -14.48
N GLU A 165 3.18 -11.28 -14.89
CA GLU A 165 2.73 -12.51 -14.23
C GLU A 165 3.21 -12.58 -12.76
N ALA A 166 4.45 -12.16 -12.49
CA ALA A 166 5.01 -12.15 -11.16
C ALA A 166 4.30 -11.15 -10.22
N GLY A 167 3.92 -9.95 -10.70
CA GLY A 167 3.19 -9.01 -9.86
C GLY A 167 1.75 -9.42 -9.61
N MET A 168 1.07 -10.06 -10.57
CA MET A 168 -0.23 -10.69 -10.31
C MET A 168 -0.13 -11.79 -9.24
N ALA A 169 0.90 -12.62 -9.28
CA ALA A 169 1.14 -13.63 -8.23
C ALA A 169 1.45 -12.97 -6.87
N PHE A 170 2.20 -11.87 -6.87
CA PHE A 170 2.53 -11.11 -5.67
C PHE A 170 1.30 -10.45 -5.03
N GLU A 171 0.32 -10.01 -5.83
CA GLU A 171 -0.96 -9.46 -5.36
C GLU A 171 -1.74 -10.49 -4.52
N VAL A 172 -1.81 -11.75 -4.98
CA VAL A 172 -2.44 -12.85 -4.24
C VAL A 172 -1.70 -13.13 -2.93
N LEU A 173 -0.36 -13.14 -2.97
CA LEU A 173 0.47 -13.39 -1.79
C LEU A 173 0.29 -12.31 -0.72
N ILE A 174 0.30 -11.03 -1.12
CA ILE A 174 0.05 -9.94 -0.19
C ILE A 174 -1.35 -10.06 0.39
N LEU A 175 -2.38 -10.26 -0.45
CA LEU A 175 -3.76 -10.40 0.04
C LEU A 175 -3.91 -11.54 1.06
N ALA A 176 -3.26 -12.67 0.82
CA ALA A 176 -3.22 -13.79 1.77
C ALA A 176 -2.53 -13.39 3.10
N LEU A 177 -1.41 -12.68 3.03
CA LEU A 177 -0.69 -12.17 4.20
C LEU A 177 -1.54 -11.17 5.00
N ILE A 178 -2.26 -10.27 4.31
CA ILE A 178 -3.24 -9.36 4.93
C ILE A 178 -4.29 -10.15 5.68
N MET A 179 -4.95 -11.11 5.01
CA MET A 179 -5.99 -11.92 5.63
C MET A 179 -5.45 -12.70 6.85
N GLY A 180 -4.27 -13.31 6.73
CA GLY A 180 -3.63 -14.05 7.83
C GLY A 180 -3.36 -13.18 9.06
N ILE A 181 -2.74 -12.00 8.87
CA ILE A 181 -2.48 -11.05 9.95
C ILE A 181 -3.78 -10.62 10.66
N MET A 182 -4.82 -10.43 9.87
CA MET A 182 -6.10 -9.92 10.34
C MET A 182 -6.89 -10.98 11.12
N ILE A 183 -6.91 -12.22 10.63
CA ILE A 183 -7.47 -13.38 11.35
C ILE A 183 -6.75 -13.56 12.69
N PHE A 184 -5.41 -13.52 12.69
CA PHE A 184 -4.60 -13.64 13.90
C PHE A 184 -4.94 -12.55 14.94
N HIS A 185 -5.10 -11.29 14.51
CA HIS A 185 -5.46 -10.19 15.41
C HIS A 185 -6.91 -10.29 15.92
N ILE A 186 -7.85 -10.75 15.09
CA ILE A 186 -9.25 -10.92 15.51
C ILE A 186 -9.33 -12.01 16.58
N ASN A 187 -8.75 -13.19 16.36
CA ASN A 187 -8.84 -14.31 17.31
C ASN A 187 -8.22 -13.97 18.66
N ARG A 188 -7.07 -13.29 18.69
CA ARG A 188 -6.43 -12.89 19.95
C ARG A 188 -7.23 -11.86 20.76
N THR A 189 -8.13 -11.11 20.11
CA THR A 189 -9.03 -10.17 20.78
C THR A 189 -10.26 -10.88 21.35
N PHE A 190 -10.63 -12.04 20.79
CA PHE A 190 -11.72 -12.88 21.32
C PHE A 190 -11.26 -13.78 22.48
N ASP A 191 -10.01 -14.26 22.48
CA ASP A 191 -9.46 -15.03 23.59
C ASP A 191 -9.40 -14.25 24.92
N SER A 192 -9.29 -12.92 24.88
CA SER A 192 -9.32 -12.08 26.09
C SER A 192 -10.72 -11.71 26.58
N VAL A 193 -11.78 -11.99 25.81
CA VAL A 193 -13.17 -11.70 26.21
C VAL A 193 -13.82 -12.91 26.90
N ASN A 194 -13.30 -14.11 26.67
CA ASN A 194 -13.88 -15.36 27.18
C ASN A 194 -13.36 -15.81 28.56
N THR A 195 -12.39 -15.10 29.16
CA THR A 195 -11.86 -15.46 30.50
C THR A 195 -12.47 -14.65 31.65
N ASP A 196 -13.19 -13.56 31.37
CA ASP A 196 -13.78 -12.69 32.41
C ASP A 196 -15.24 -13.05 32.76
N PHE A 197 -15.86 -13.99 32.04
CA PHE A 197 -17.23 -14.46 32.31
C PHE A 197 -17.31 -15.65 33.29
N LEU A 198 -16.20 -16.03 33.94
CA LEU A 198 -16.13 -17.23 34.78
C LEU A 198 -15.67 -16.99 36.23
N THR A 199 -15.64 -15.74 36.71
CA THR A 199 -15.21 -15.44 38.09
C THR A 199 -16.33 -15.03 39.06
N ASP A 200 -17.58 -14.91 38.60
CA ASP A 200 -18.74 -14.58 39.47
C ASP A 200 -19.48 -15.81 40.03
N LEU A 201 -18.88 -16.99 39.92
CA LEU A 201 -19.42 -18.24 40.50
C LEU A 201 -18.32 -19.01 41.23
N LYS A 202 -17.61 -18.32 42.12
CA LYS A 202 -17.00 -18.98 43.28
C LYS A 202 -17.42 -18.23 44.53
N GLU A 203 -18.10 -19.01 45.37
CA GLU A 203 -18.49 -18.80 46.77
C GLU A 203 -17.55 -17.91 47.59
#